data_AF-A0A976LPJ7-F1
#
_entry.id   AF-A0A976LPJ7-F1
#
_cell.length_a   1.000
_cell.length_b   1.000
_cell.length_c   1.000
_cell.angle_alpha   90.00
_cell.angle_beta   90.00
_cell.angle_gamma   90.00
#
_symmetry.space_group_name_H-M   'P 1'
#
loop_
_entity.id
_entity.type
_entity.pdbx_description
1 polymer ?
#
loop_
_entity_poly.entity_id
_entity_poly.type
_entity_poly.pdbx_seq_one_letter_code
_entity_poly.pdbx_strand_id
1 'polypeptide(L)'
;MLAFSAYACAFQGVPFAPANPRLPTGAPMVPAAVPVELVITTSGSMGEPKGVMLSGANLAAAVAASRERLPLHQGEVWLNCLPLYHIGGMAILYRCAAARATVLLHEGFDARRVWDDLVGYGVTHISLVPAMLARLLDLTHGAAPPDSLKYTLVGGGALSGELAVRARLAGWPVCVTYGMSETASQLATLYPLPADWTPGSVGTPLAGFEVRIAAADKHGHGVIQVRGAAVMAGYANPAFVPGDGLADGWFSSGDWGRLDRDGGLHVLGRRDDILVSGGVNLHPGAIEAALLRFPGLDDVAVTALTDEVWGDRLAALAVGAVDLNQLESWCREHMASAMRPRRWWCVAELPRNALGKLERGKLRKMARDLMHDGA
;
A
#
# COMPACT_ATOMS: atom_id res chain seq x y z
N MET A 1 -3.22 -0.93 -33.45
CA MET A 1 -1.80 -1.05 -33.84
C MET A 1 -0.94 -1.61 -32.71
N LEU A 2 -0.86 -0.99 -31.54
CA LEU A 2 -0.02 -1.45 -30.42
C LEU A 2 -0.28 -2.89 -29.97
N ALA A 3 -1.55 -3.32 -29.86
CA ALA A 3 -1.90 -4.71 -29.49
C ALA A 3 -1.42 -5.75 -30.53
N PHE A 4 -1.49 -5.41 -31.83
CA PHE A 4 -1.00 -6.27 -32.90
C PHE A 4 0.53 -6.35 -32.92
N SER A 5 1.21 -5.22 -32.66
CA SER A 5 2.66 -5.17 -32.55
C SER A 5 3.19 -5.94 -31.33
N ALA A 6 2.51 -5.85 -30.19
CA ALA A 6 2.85 -6.62 -28.99
C ALA A 6 2.68 -8.14 -29.22
N TYR A 7 1.59 -8.56 -29.88
CA TYR A 7 1.35 -9.96 -30.25
C TYR A 7 2.44 -10.48 -31.23
N ALA A 8 2.80 -9.70 -32.23
CA ALA A 8 3.86 -10.05 -33.18
C ALA A 8 5.25 -10.18 -32.51
N CYS A 9 5.58 -9.28 -31.58
CA CYS A 9 6.82 -9.35 -30.81
C CYS A 9 6.87 -10.60 -29.91
N ALA A 10 5.76 -10.94 -29.25
CA ALA A 10 5.64 -12.15 -28.44
C ALA A 10 5.79 -13.44 -29.27
N PHE A 11 5.23 -13.46 -30.49
CA PHE A 11 5.37 -14.59 -31.41
C PHE A 11 6.82 -14.78 -31.90
N GLN A 12 7.58 -13.69 -32.02
CA GLN A 12 8.97 -13.70 -32.51
C GLN A 12 10.01 -13.77 -31.39
N GLY A 13 9.60 -13.81 -30.12
CA GLY A 13 10.52 -13.85 -28.97
C GLY A 13 11.38 -12.60 -28.82
N VAL A 14 10.93 -11.45 -29.36
CA VAL A 14 11.65 -10.17 -29.28
C VAL A 14 10.98 -9.24 -28.25
N PRO A 15 11.75 -8.51 -27.42
CA PRO A 15 11.17 -7.61 -26.42
C PRO A 15 10.34 -6.50 -27.08
N PHE A 16 9.13 -6.28 -26.58
CA PHE A 16 8.31 -5.14 -26.96
C PHE A 16 8.61 -3.96 -26.01
N ALA A 17 9.29 -2.93 -26.52
CA ALA A 17 9.48 -1.67 -25.81
C ALA A 17 8.68 -0.56 -26.50
N PRO A 18 7.64 0.02 -25.87
CA PRO A 18 6.99 1.22 -26.38
C PRO A 18 7.89 2.42 -26.09
N ALA A 19 8.99 2.56 -26.83
CA ALA A 19 9.85 3.72 -26.71
C ALA A 19 9.19 4.91 -27.42
N ASN A 20 8.66 5.84 -26.62
CA ASN A 20 8.23 7.16 -27.07
C ASN A 20 9.45 7.93 -27.64
N PRO A 21 9.44 8.39 -28.91
CA PRO A 21 10.59 9.05 -29.54
C PRO A 21 10.92 10.46 -29.02
N ARG A 22 10.29 10.91 -27.93
CA ARG A 22 10.46 12.26 -27.34
C ARG A 22 11.06 12.27 -25.94
N LEU A 23 11.90 11.31 -25.58
CA LEU A 23 12.69 11.42 -24.35
C LEU A 23 13.84 12.43 -24.56
N PRO A 24 14.07 13.38 -23.63
CA PRO A 24 15.21 14.30 -23.73
C PRO A 24 16.52 13.51 -23.70
N THR A 25 17.28 13.54 -24.80
CA THR A 25 18.57 12.85 -24.99
C THR A 25 19.74 13.53 -24.26
N GLY A 26 19.49 14.17 -23.12
CA GLY A 26 20.43 15.10 -22.50
C GLY A 26 20.72 14.88 -21.01
N ALA A 27 20.30 13.76 -20.41
CA ALA A 27 20.74 13.44 -19.06
C ALA A 27 22.19 12.91 -19.12
N PRO A 28 23.15 13.50 -18.39
CA PRO A 28 24.49 12.96 -18.33
C PRO A 28 24.42 11.52 -17.80
N MET A 29 24.92 10.58 -18.60
CA MET A 29 25.05 9.18 -18.23
C MET A 29 26.21 9.08 -17.23
N VAL A 30 25.91 9.26 -15.95
CA VAL A 30 26.88 9.02 -14.88
C VAL A 30 27.07 7.50 -14.80
N PRO A 31 28.30 6.96 -14.97
CA PRO A 31 28.53 5.54 -14.74
C PRO A 31 28.27 5.23 -13.26
N ALA A 32 27.12 4.66 -12.95
CA ALA A 32 26.80 4.25 -11.59
C ALA A 32 27.66 3.03 -11.21
N ALA A 33 28.25 3.04 -10.01
CA ALA A 33 29.05 1.92 -9.48
C ALA A 33 28.24 0.61 -9.35
N VAL A 34 26.91 0.70 -9.39
CA VAL A 34 25.96 -0.41 -9.56
C VAL A 34 25.04 -0.04 -10.73
N PRO A 35 24.79 -0.93 -11.71
CA PRO A 35 23.88 -0.64 -12.80
C PRO A 35 22.44 -0.51 -12.26
N VAL A 36 21.99 0.73 -12.07
CA VAL A 36 20.59 1.06 -11.74
C VAL A 36 19.76 0.79 -12.99
N GLU A 37 18.73 -0.03 -12.87
CA GLU A 37 17.84 -0.40 -13.97
C GLU A 37 16.54 0.42 -13.95
N LEU A 38 16.06 0.75 -12.75
CA LEU A 38 14.80 1.45 -12.56
C LEU A 38 14.93 2.49 -11.45
N VAL A 39 14.42 3.69 -11.69
CA VAL A 39 14.20 4.71 -10.66
C VAL A 39 12.71 4.98 -10.52
N ILE A 40 12.16 4.78 -9.34
CA ILE A 40 10.76 5.11 -9.03
C ILE A 40 10.70 6.21 -7.99
N THR A 41 9.91 7.24 -8.25
CA THR A 41 9.68 8.32 -7.28
C THR A 41 8.67 7.89 -6.22
N THR A 42 8.97 8.20 -4.97
CA THR A 42 8.08 8.03 -3.82
C THR A 42 7.76 9.38 -3.19
N SER A 43 6.54 9.54 -2.69
CA SER A 43 6.17 10.71 -1.90
C SER A 43 6.88 10.61 -0.54
N GLY A 44 7.96 11.35 -0.34
CA GLY A 44 8.64 11.41 0.95
C GLY A 44 7.70 11.94 2.05
N SER A 45 7.87 11.46 3.29
CA SER A 45 7.09 11.96 4.44
C SER A 45 7.30 13.46 4.70
N MET A 46 8.40 14.04 4.19
CA MET A 46 8.79 15.44 4.31
C MET A 46 8.43 16.32 3.11
N GLY A 47 7.64 15.82 2.15
CA GLY A 47 7.12 16.59 1.01
C GLY A 47 7.96 16.57 -0.26
N GLU A 48 9.28 16.39 -0.18
CA GLU A 48 10.12 16.21 -1.38
C GLU A 48 10.10 14.76 -1.88
N PRO A 49 9.81 14.53 -3.19
CA PRO A 49 9.88 13.20 -3.77
C PRO A 49 11.31 12.65 -3.73
N LYS A 50 11.46 11.40 -3.28
CA LYS A 50 12.75 10.69 -3.34
C LYS A 50 12.73 9.70 -4.51
N GLY A 51 13.81 9.63 -5.27
CA GLY A 51 13.99 8.61 -6.31
C GLY A 51 14.55 7.34 -5.68
N VAL A 52 13.83 6.23 -5.74
CA VAL A 52 14.31 4.92 -5.29
C VAL A 52 15.05 4.26 -6.43
N MET A 53 16.34 3.96 -6.25
CA MET A 53 17.15 3.28 -7.26
C MET A 53 17.08 1.76 -7.07
N LEU A 54 16.63 1.05 -8.10
CA LEU A 54 16.55 -0.41 -8.15
C LEU A 54 17.48 -0.93 -9.25
N SER A 55 18.40 -1.81 -8.88
CA SER A 55 19.23 -2.56 -9.83
C SER A 55 18.45 -3.75 -10.40
N GLY A 56 18.94 -4.31 -11.52
CA GLY A 56 18.39 -5.55 -12.07
C GLY A 56 18.44 -6.72 -11.09
N ALA A 57 19.46 -6.78 -10.24
CA ALA A 57 19.55 -7.77 -9.17
C ALA A 57 18.44 -7.60 -8.12
N ASN A 58 18.08 -6.36 -7.76
CA ASN A 58 16.97 -6.10 -6.83
C ASN A 58 15.64 -6.56 -7.42
N LEU A 59 15.39 -6.23 -8.68
CA LEU A 59 14.17 -6.60 -9.40
C LEU A 59 14.06 -8.11 -9.58
N ALA A 60 15.15 -8.78 -9.98
CA ALA A 60 15.20 -10.23 -10.12
C ALA A 60 14.94 -10.95 -8.78
N ALA A 61 15.55 -10.47 -7.69
CA ALA A 61 15.30 -11.01 -6.35
C ALA A 61 13.83 -10.84 -5.93
N ALA A 62 13.23 -9.67 -6.18
CA ALA A 62 11.83 -9.41 -5.86
C ALA A 62 10.87 -10.30 -6.66
N VAL A 63 11.17 -10.55 -7.95
CA VAL A 63 10.42 -11.47 -8.80
C VAL A 63 10.52 -12.91 -8.27
N ALA A 64 11.73 -13.36 -7.92
CA ALA A 64 11.94 -14.70 -7.36
C ALA A 64 11.16 -14.91 -6.05
N ALA A 65 11.29 -13.97 -5.11
CA ALA A 65 10.59 -14.00 -3.82
C ALA A 65 9.05 -13.99 -4.00
N SER A 66 8.54 -13.17 -4.93
CA SER A 66 7.13 -13.15 -5.29
C SER A 66 6.66 -14.50 -5.84
N ARG A 67 7.41 -15.11 -6.77
CA ARG A 67 7.03 -16.35 -7.44
C ARG A 67 7.01 -17.54 -6.49
N GLU A 68 7.90 -17.55 -5.50
CA GLU A 68 7.93 -18.59 -4.48
C GLU A 68 6.67 -18.57 -3.60
N ARG A 69 6.21 -17.37 -3.21
CA ARG A 69 5.00 -17.22 -2.37
C ARG A 69 3.70 -17.32 -3.14
N LEU A 70 3.63 -16.69 -4.31
CA LEU A 70 2.46 -16.63 -5.19
C LEU A 70 2.91 -17.04 -6.61
N PRO A 71 2.86 -18.34 -6.93
CA PRO A 71 3.32 -18.85 -8.22
C PRO A 71 2.58 -18.25 -9.41
N LEU A 72 3.36 -17.71 -10.36
CA LEU A 72 2.92 -17.29 -11.68
C LEU A 72 3.58 -18.20 -12.73
N HIS A 73 2.76 -18.74 -13.62
CA HIS A 73 3.19 -19.70 -14.64
C HIS A 73 3.04 -19.14 -16.07
N GLN A 74 3.72 -19.80 -17.01
CA GLN A 74 3.61 -19.46 -18.43
C GLN A 74 2.15 -19.55 -18.89
N GLY A 75 1.71 -18.57 -19.68
CA GLY A 75 0.36 -18.52 -20.23
C GLY A 75 -0.72 -18.00 -19.26
N GLU A 76 -0.40 -17.81 -17.99
CA GLU A 76 -1.31 -17.16 -17.03
C GLU A 76 -1.44 -15.65 -17.30
N VAL A 77 -2.54 -15.06 -16.84
CA VAL A 77 -2.87 -13.65 -17.10
C VAL A 77 -2.90 -12.87 -15.79
N TRP A 78 -2.08 -11.82 -15.71
CA TRP A 78 -2.11 -10.84 -14.63
C TRP A 78 -2.76 -9.54 -15.11
N LEU A 79 -3.91 -9.18 -14.54
CA LEU A 79 -4.56 -7.90 -14.82
C LEU A 79 -3.86 -6.79 -14.04
N ASN A 80 -3.34 -5.80 -14.77
CA ASN A 80 -2.71 -4.61 -14.22
C ASN A 80 -3.56 -3.37 -14.48
N CYS A 81 -4.25 -2.90 -13.43
CA CYS A 81 -4.98 -1.63 -13.42
C CYS A 81 -4.31 -0.56 -12.55
N LEU A 82 -3.03 -0.77 -12.19
CA LEU A 82 -2.23 0.14 -11.38
C LEU A 82 -1.34 0.99 -12.28
N PRO A 83 -1.03 2.25 -11.89
CA PRO A 83 -0.13 3.07 -12.68
C PRO A 83 1.29 2.49 -12.75
N LEU A 84 1.87 2.50 -13.96
CA LEU A 84 3.23 1.98 -14.19
C LEU A 84 4.34 2.86 -13.62
N TYR A 85 4.05 4.11 -13.25
CA TYR A 85 5.00 4.98 -12.54
C TYR A 85 5.11 4.63 -11.04
N HIS A 86 4.30 3.71 -10.53
CA HIS A 86 4.45 3.14 -9.19
C HIS A 86 4.98 1.71 -9.27
N ILE A 87 5.77 1.32 -8.25
CA ILE A 87 6.38 -0.02 -8.21
C ILE A 87 5.33 -1.14 -8.23
N GLY A 88 4.12 -0.89 -7.71
CA GLY A 88 3.03 -1.86 -7.71
C GLY A 88 2.60 -2.28 -9.12
N GLY A 89 2.45 -1.32 -10.03
CA GLY A 89 2.15 -1.59 -11.44
C GLY A 89 3.37 -2.06 -12.21
N MET A 90 4.54 -1.44 -12.00
CA MET A 90 5.77 -1.80 -12.70
C MET A 90 6.23 -3.24 -12.40
N ALA A 91 6.16 -3.68 -11.13
CA ALA A 91 6.59 -5.03 -10.74
C ALA A 91 5.79 -6.15 -11.43
N ILE A 92 4.55 -5.89 -11.86
CA ILE A 92 3.75 -6.87 -12.62
C ILE A 92 4.41 -7.16 -13.98
N LEU A 93 4.96 -6.13 -14.64
CA LEU A 93 5.66 -6.32 -15.92
C LEU A 93 6.89 -7.23 -15.75
N TYR A 94 7.69 -7.00 -14.71
CA TYR A 94 8.85 -7.83 -14.38
C TYR A 94 8.47 -9.28 -14.05
N ARG A 95 7.43 -9.48 -13.25
CA ARG A 95 6.93 -10.82 -12.90
C ARG A 95 6.43 -11.58 -14.13
N CYS A 96 5.61 -10.94 -14.96
CA CYS A 96 5.07 -11.57 -16.16
C CYS A 96 6.16 -11.87 -17.18
N ALA A 97 7.12 -10.97 -17.39
CA ALA A 97 8.25 -11.19 -18.28
C ALA A 97 9.06 -12.43 -17.85
N ALA A 98 9.41 -12.53 -16.55
CA ALA A 98 10.17 -13.67 -16.03
C ALA A 98 9.39 -14.99 -16.11
N ALA A 99 8.07 -14.96 -15.90
CA ALA A 99 7.22 -16.15 -15.96
C ALA A 99 6.81 -16.55 -17.39
N ARG A 100 7.02 -15.68 -18.40
CA ARG A 100 6.42 -15.78 -19.73
C ARG A 100 4.88 -15.81 -19.65
N ALA A 101 4.35 -14.98 -18.76
CA ALA A 101 2.92 -14.77 -18.54
C ALA A 101 2.44 -13.51 -19.28
N THR A 102 1.12 -13.36 -19.40
CA THR A 102 0.48 -12.25 -20.10
C THR A 102 0.13 -11.15 -19.11
N VAL A 103 0.37 -9.89 -19.48
CA VAL A 103 -0.16 -8.73 -18.76
C VAL A 103 -1.40 -8.23 -19.48
N LEU A 104 -2.56 -8.24 -18.82
CA LEU A 104 -3.73 -7.51 -19.28
C LEU A 104 -3.69 -6.10 -18.70
N LEU A 105 -3.16 -5.16 -19.47
CA LEU A 105 -2.88 -3.79 -19.02
C LEU A 105 -4.08 -2.87 -19.26
N HIS A 106 -4.51 -2.19 -18.20
CA HIS A 106 -5.44 -1.07 -18.26
C HIS A 106 -4.71 0.25 -18.04
N GLU A 107 -5.23 1.34 -18.62
CA GLU A 107 -4.69 2.69 -18.39
C GLU A 107 -4.93 3.19 -16.95
N GLY A 108 -5.94 2.63 -16.29
CA GLY A 108 -6.30 2.91 -14.90
C GLY A 108 -7.42 1.98 -14.43
N PHE A 109 -7.84 2.17 -13.18
CA PHE A 109 -8.90 1.35 -12.60
C PHE A 109 -10.30 1.85 -13.00
N ASP A 110 -11.02 1.00 -13.72
CA ASP A 110 -12.47 1.09 -13.93
C ASP A 110 -13.10 -0.22 -13.44
N ALA A 111 -13.96 -0.15 -12.42
CA ALA A 111 -14.47 -1.34 -11.75
C ALA A 111 -15.28 -2.25 -12.69
N ARG A 112 -16.07 -1.68 -13.61
CA ARG A 112 -16.89 -2.45 -14.55
C ARG A 112 -16.00 -3.16 -15.56
N ARG A 113 -15.08 -2.43 -16.18
CA ARG A 113 -14.12 -3.01 -17.14
C ARG A 113 -13.25 -4.07 -16.50
N VAL A 114 -12.74 -3.83 -15.29
CA VAL A 114 -11.96 -4.85 -14.55
C VAL A 114 -12.80 -6.09 -14.32
N TRP A 115 -14.04 -5.96 -13.87
CA TRP A 115 -14.92 -7.10 -13.65
C TRP A 115 -15.20 -7.89 -14.94
N ASP A 116 -15.58 -7.19 -16.01
CA ASP A 116 -15.90 -7.83 -17.29
C ASP A 116 -14.66 -8.57 -17.85
N ASP A 117 -13.47 -7.99 -17.68
CA ASP A 117 -12.20 -8.59 -18.10
C ASP A 117 -11.76 -9.77 -17.22
N LEU A 118 -12.04 -9.74 -15.90
CA LEU A 118 -11.85 -10.89 -15.02
C LEU A 118 -12.66 -12.09 -15.53
N VAL A 119 -13.92 -11.86 -15.92
CA VAL A 119 -14.83 -12.90 -16.46
C VAL A 119 -14.41 -13.33 -17.86
N GLY A 120 -13.99 -12.40 -18.71
CA GLY A 120 -13.77 -12.65 -20.14
C GLY A 120 -12.42 -13.24 -20.52
N TYR A 121 -11.35 -12.96 -19.76
CA TYR A 121 -9.97 -13.28 -20.17
C TYR A 121 -9.27 -14.35 -19.33
N GLY A 122 -9.97 -15.03 -18.43
CA GLY A 122 -9.38 -16.08 -17.58
C GLY A 122 -8.24 -15.55 -16.71
N VAL A 123 -8.41 -14.34 -16.17
CA VAL A 123 -7.40 -13.69 -15.31
C VAL A 123 -7.12 -14.55 -14.09
N THR A 124 -5.84 -14.79 -13.80
CA THR A 124 -5.39 -15.59 -12.66
C THR A 124 -4.84 -14.76 -11.52
N HIS A 125 -4.31 -13.56 -11.83
CA HIS A 125 -3.75 -12.65 -10.84
C HIS A 125 -4.28 -11.23 -11.05
N ILE A 126 -4.55 -10.53 -9.96
CA ILE A 126 -4.82 -9.10 -9.96
C ILE A 126 -4.17 -8.44 -8.75
N SER A 127 -3.67 -7.22 -8.93
CA SER A 127 -3.16 -6.40 -7.84
C SER A 127 -4.06 -5.18 -7.65
N LEU A 128 -4.51 -4.95 -6.41
CA LEU A 128 -5.47 -3.93 -6.03
C LEU A 128 -4.98 -3.17 -4.80
N VAL A 129 -5.50 -1.97 -4.63
CA VAL A 129 -5.53 -1.28 -3.33
C VAL A 129 -6.89 -1.53 -2.66
N PRO A 130 -7.02 -1.40 -1.31
CA PRO A 130 -8.27 -1.68 -0.61
C PRO A 130 -9.50 -0.99 -1.21
N ALA A 131 -9.39 0.29 -1.60
CA ALA A 131 -10.50 1.03 -2.22
C ALA A 131 -10.98 0.42 -3.55
N MET A 132 -10.07 -0.16 -4.35
CA MET A 132 -10.44 -0.83 -5.60
C MET A 132 -11.17 -2.15 -5.34
N LEU A 133 -10.73 -2.91 -4.34
CA LEU A 133 -11.43 -4.13 -3.91
C LEU A 133 -12.84 -3.82 -3.40
N ALA A 134 -13.01 -2.78 -2.59
CA ALA A 134 -14.32 -2.35 -2.11
C ALA A 134 -15.26 -2.03 -3.29
N ARG A 135 -14.80 -1.23 -4.26
CA ARG A 135 -15.58 -0.88 -5.45
C ARG A 135 -15.97 -2.10 -6.30
N LEU A 136 -15.11 -3.12 -6.38
CA LEU A 136 -15.45 -4.37 -7.07
C LEU A 136 -16.53 -5.14 -6.32
N LEU A 137 -16.41 -5.28 -5.00
CA LEU A 137 -17.42 -5.94 -4.16
C LEU A 137 -18.77 -5.22 -4.19
N ASP A 138 -18.76 -3.87 -4.21
CA ASP A 138 -19.97 -3.07 -4.33
C ASP A 138 -20.65 -3.28 -5.69
N LEU A 139 -19.87 -3.21 -6.77
CA LEU A 139 -20.35 -3.41 -8.15
C LEU A 139 -20.98 -4.78 -8.36
N THR A 140 -20.41 -5.81 -7.75
CA THR A 140 -20.86 -7.20 -7.91
C THR A 140 -21.88 -7.62 -6.88
N HIS A 141 -22.29 -6.70 -5.98
CA HIS A 141 -23.15 -7.01 -4.84
C HIS A 141 -22.64 -8.21 -4.02
N GLY A 142 -21.31 -8.32 -3.87
CA GLY A 142 -20.66 -9.41 -3.15
C GLY A 142 -20.57 -10.74 -3.91
N ALA A 143 -20.76 -10.77 -5.23
CA ALA A 143 -20.58 -11.99 -6.01
C ALA A 143 -19.11 -12.46 -6.02
N ALA A 144 -18.94 -13.77 -6.10
CA ALA A 144 -17.63 -14.41 -6.19
C ALA A 144 -16.93 -14.13 -7.52
N PRO A 145 -15.61 -13.93 -7.51
CA PRO A 145 -14.86 -13.77 -8.75
C PRO A 145 -14.86 -15.09 -9.54
N PRO A 146 -14.52 -15.07 -10.84
CA PRO A 146 -14.36 -16.30 -11.64
C PRO A 146 -13.33 -17.26 -11.03
N ASP A 147 -13.58 -18.56 -11.15
CA ASP A 147 -12.70 -19.63 -10.64
C ASP A 147 -11.27 -19.58 -11.20
N SER A 148 -11.06 -18.88 -12.33
CA SER A 148 -9.72 -18.66 -12.88
C SER A 148 -8.86 -17.79 -11.96
N LEU A 149 -9.46 -16.90 -11.16
CA LEU A 149 -8.74 -15.97 -10.30
C LEU A 149 -8.14 -16.72 -9.11
N LYS A 150 -6.80 -16.79 -9.05
CA LYS A 150 -6.06 -17.52 -8.01
C LYS A 150 -5.57 -16.60 -6.90
N TYR A 151 -5.19 -15.37 -7.24
CA TYR A 151 -4.60 -14.43 -6.28
C TYR A 151 -5.07 -13.00 -6.51
N THR A 152 -5.61 -12.39 -5.46
CA THR A 152 -5.95 -10.97 -5.39
C THR A 152 -5.01 -10.28 -4.41
N LEU A 153 -3.91 -9.73 -4.90
CA LEU A 153 -2.93 -9.05 -4.06
C LEU A 153 -3.49 -7.69 -3.65
N VAL A 154 -3.72 -7.51 -2.35
CA VAL A 154 -4.21 -6.24 -1.79
C VAL A 154 -3.06 -5.59 -1.01
N GLY A 155 -2.62 -4.42 -1.47
CA GLY A 155 -1.48 -3.72 -0.90
C GLY A 155 -1.56 -2.22 -1.10
N GLY A 156 -0.47 -1.50 -0.78
CA GLY A 156 -0.38 -0.04 -0.95
C GLY A 156 -1.20 0.79 0.06
N GLY A 157 -1.97 0.14 0.92
CA GLY A 157 -2.76 0.74 2.00
C GLY A 157 -3.22 -0.32 3.01
N ALA A 158 -3.73 0.13 4.15
CA ALA A 158 -4.25 -0.77 5.18
C ALA A 158 -5.58 -1.38 4.72
N LEU A 159 -5.70 -2.71 4.80
CA LEU A 159 -6.96 -3.42 4.65
C LEU A 159 -7.76 -3.30 5.95
N SER A 160 -9.05 -2.92 5.87
CA SER A 160 -9.92 -2.88 7.04
C SER A 160 -10.45 -4.28 7.38
N GLY A 161 -10.78 -4.51 8.66
CA GLY A 161 -11.39 -5.78 9.11
C GLY A 161 -12.70 -6.08 8.38
N GLU A 162 -13.55 -5.05 8.21
CA GLU A 162 -14.82 -5.18 7.50
C GLU A 162 -14.63 -5.58 6.03
N LEU A 163 -13.73 -4.90 5.31
CA LEU A 163 -13.48 -5.21 3.90
C LEU A 163 -12.87 -6.62 3.73
N ALA A 164 -11.98 -7.03 4.65
CA ALA A 164 -11.43 -8.38 4.68
C ALA A 164 -12.53 -9.45 4.86
N VAL A 165 -13.48 -9.21 5.77
CA VAL A 165 -14.63 -10.10 5.99
C VAL A 165 -15.53 -10.14 4.75
N ARG A 166 -15.89 -8.98 4.19
CA ARG A 166 -16.70 -8.90 2.96
C ARG A 166 -16.07 -9.67 1.80
N ALA A 167 -14.78 -9.47 1.55
CA ALA A 167 -14.06 -10.15 0.48
C ALA A 167 -14.00 -11.66 0.70
N ARG A 168 -13.73 -12.11 1.94
CA ARG A 168 -13.70 -13.53 2.30
C ARG A 168 -15.07 -14.20 2.14
N LEU A 169 -16.15 -13.56 2.60
CA LEU A 169 -17.51 -14.08 2.44
C LEU A 169 -17.94 -14.14 0.98
N ALA A 170 -17.47 -13.21 0.15
CA ALA A 170 -17.64 -13.23 -1.29
C ALA A 170 -16.70 -14.23 -2.00
N GLY A 171 -15.84 -14.97 -1.29
CA GLY A 171 -14.96 -15.98 -1.90
C GLY A 171 -13.75 -15.43 -2.67
N TRP A 172 -13.37 -14.17 -2.45
CA TRP A 172 -12.19 -13.60 -3.10
C TRP A 172 -10.89 -14.21 -2.54
N PRO A 173 -9.93 -14.63 -3.39
CA PRO A 173 -8.65 -15.19 -2.96
C PRO A 173 -7.67 -14.07 -2.56
N VAL A 174 -7.98 -13.37 -1.47
CA VAL A 174 -7.23 -12.20 -1.01
C VAL A 174 -5.86 -12.61 -0.46
N CYS A 175 -4.82 -11.94 -0.96
CA CYS A 175 -3.47 -11.96 -0.40
C CYS A 175 -3.18 -10.58 0.20
N VAL A 176 -3.03 -10.47 1.52
CA VAL A 176 -2.67 -9.19 2.14
C VAL A 176 -1.17 -8.99 2.00
N THR A 177 -0.77 -7.89 1.36
CA THR A 177 0.64 -7.63 1.05
C THR A 177 1.13 -6.37 1.74
N TYR A 178 2.38 -6.40 2.18
CA TYR A 178 3.11 -5.24 2.65
C TYR A 178 4.39 -5.08 1.86
N GLY A 179 4.72 -3.83 1.53
CA GLY A 179 5.79 -3.52 0.61
C GLY A 179 5.76 -2.06 0.19
N MET A 180 6.85 -1.61 -0.41
CA MET A 180 7.05 -0.24 -0.86
C MET A 180 8.03 -0.18 -2.03
N SER A 181 8.30 1.03 -2.53
CA SER A 181 9.24 1.25 -3.63
C SER A 181 10.63 0.74 -3.26
N GLU A 182 11.05 0.99 -2.03
CA GLU A 182 12.35 0.66 -1.44
C GLU A 182 12.57 -0.85 -1.28
N THR A 183 11.52 -1.66 -1.39
CA THR A 183 11.56 -3.13 -1.36
C THR A 183 11.17 -3.76 -2.68
N ALA A 184 11.18 -2.98 -3.77
CA ALA A 184 10.83 -3.43 -5.11
C ALA A 184 9.44 -4.11 -5.18
N SER A 185 8.42 -3.50 -4.52
CA SER A 185 7.06 -4.02 -4.30
C SER A 185 6.95 -4.82 -2.98
N GLN A 186 6.36 -6.01 -2.99
CA GLN A 186 6.03 -6.79 -1.79
C GLN A 186 7.28 -7.31 -1.06
N LEU A 187 7.27 -7.16 0.26
CA LEU A 187 8.26 -7.72 1.19
C LEU A 187 7.67 -8.77 2.14
N ALA A 188 6.36 -8.70 2.43
CA ALA A 188 5.63 -9.69 3.22
C ALA A 188 4.26 -9.95 2.60
N THR A 189 3.75 -11.16 2.78
CA THR A 189 2.44 -11.55 2.24
C THR A 189 1.74 -12.57 3.11
N LEU A 190 0.47 -12.33 3.40
CA LEU A 190 -0.43 -13.26 4.05
C LEU A 190 -1.35 -13.87 2.99
N TYR A 191 -1.29 -15.19 2.86
CA TYR A 191 -2.20 -15.96 2.02
C TYR A 191 -2.22 -17.43 2.50
N PRO A 192 -3.41 -18.08 2.59
CA PRO A 192 -4.75 -17.51 2.41
C PRO A 192 -5.14 -16.52 3.53
N LEU A 193 -6.20 -15.74 3.31
CA LEU A 193 -6.77 -14.84 4.33
C LEU A 193 -7.62 -15.64 5.34
N PRO A 194 -7.17 -15.83 6.60
CA PRO A 194 -7.86 -16.67 7.56
C PRO A 194 -9.08 -15.96 8.16
N ALA A 195 -9.97 -16.74 8.79
CA ALA A 195 -11.22 -16.22 9.34
C ALA A 195 -11.02 -15.28 10.53
N ASP A 196 -9.97 -15.50 11.30
CA ASP A 196 -9.54 -14.75 12.48
C ASP A 196 -8.48 -13.69 12.15
N TRP A 197 -8.34 -13.32 10.86
CA TRP A 197 -7.41 -12.29 10.45
C TRP A 197 -7.69 -10.95 11.16
N THR A 198 -6.61 -10.30 11.61
CA THR A 198 -6.68 -8.99 12.28
C THR A 198 -6.05 -7.90 11.41
N PRO A 199 -6.62 -6.67 11.39
CA PRO A 199 -6.03 -5.53 10.69
C PRO A 199 -4.54 -5.33 10.98
N GLY A 200 -3.78 -5.06 9.92
CA GLY A 200 -2.33 -4.89 9.99
C GLY A 200 -1.51 -6.18 9.94
N SER A 201 -2.12 -7.36 10.07
CA SER A 201 -1.41 -8.63 9.84
C SER A 201 -1.14 -8.80 8.34
N VAL A 202 0.13 -8.86 7.96
CA VAL A 202 0.60 -8.92 6.56
C VAL A 202 1.38 -10.20 6.27
N GLY A 203 1.34 -11.16 7.21
CA GLY A 203 1.95 -12.47 7.06
C GLY A 203 3.45 -12.43 7.26
N THR A 204 4.15 -13.45 6.78
CA THR A 204 5.60 -13.56 6.95
C THR A 204 6.34 -12.84 5.82
N PRO A 205 7.56 -12.33 6.07
CA PRO A 205 8.46 -11.85 5.03
C PRO A 205 8.65 -12.89 3.91
N LEU A 206 8.83 -12.42 2.68
CA LEU A 206 9.14 -13.29 1.54
C LEU A 206 10.58 -13.80 1.63
N ALA A 207 10.87 -14.88 0.91
CA ALA A 207 12.21 -15.45 0.87
C ALA A 207 13.25 -14.40 0.46
N GLY A 208 14.38 -14.37 1.18
CA GLY A 208 15.46 -13.41 0.97
C GLY A 208 15.27 -12.04 1.65
N PHE A 209 14.14 -11.80 2.33
CA PHE A 209 13.99 -10.66 3.22
C PHE A 209 14.28 -11.05 4.67
N GLU A 210 15.11 -10.25 5.32
CA GLU A 210 15.30 -10.22 6.76
C GLU A 210 14.55 -9.02 7.32
N VAL A 211 13.78 -9.24 8.38
CA VAL A 211 13.01 -8.19 9.06
C VAL A 211 13.35 -8.18 10.54
N ARG A 212 13.56 -6.98 11.09
CA ARG A 212 13.70 -6.77 12.54
C ARG A 212 12.91 -5.56 13.00
N ILE A 213 12.60 -5.55 14.29
CA ILE A 213 11.93 -4.43 14.96
C ILE A 213 12.99 -3.64 15.73
N ALA A 214 13.31 -2.44 15.26
CA ALA A 214 14.30 -1.56 15.88
C ALA A 214 13.65 -0.57 16.84
N ALA A 215 14.37 -0.20 17.91
CA ALA A 215 13.87 0.70 18.97
C ALA A 215 12.51 0.25 19.53
N ALA A 216 12.38 -1.06 19.80
CA ALA A 216 11.15 -1.64 20.30
C ALA A 216 10.79 -1.12 21.70
N ASP A 217 9.51 -0.83 21.92
CA ASP A 217 8.96 -0.54 23.23
C ASP A 217 8.79 -1.82 24.07
N LYS A 218 8.24 -1.66 25.29
CA LYS A 218 7.98 -2.78 26.20
C LYS A 218 6.98 -3.83 25.66
N HIS A 219 6.25 -3.52 24.60
CA HIS A 219 5.29 -4.41 23.94
C HIS A 219 5.91 -5.07 22.69
N GLY A 220 7.18 -4.81 22.38
CA GLY A 220 7.84 -5.32 21.19
C GLY A 220 7.44 -4.57 19.92
N HIS A 221 6.83 -3.38 20.05
CA HIS A 221 6.48 -2.55 18.90
C HIS A 221 7.61 -1.57 18.61
N GLY A 222 8.01 -1.45 17.35
CA GLY A 222 9.15 -0.61 16.96
C GLY A 222 9.17 -0.33 15.47
N VAL A 223 10.25 0.28 15.00
CA VAL A 223 10.46 0.58 13.58
C VAL A 223 10.77 -0.71 12.82
N ILE A 224 10.01 -0.98 11.76
CA ILE A 224 10.28 -2.10 10.86
C ILE A 224 11.52 -1.75 10.05
N GLN A 225 12.59 -2.52 10.25
CA GLN A 225 13.79 -2.49 9.42
C GLN A 225 13.86 -3.75 8.57
N VAL A 226 14.27 -3.58 7.32
CA VAL A 226 14.32 -4.64 6.33
C VAL A 226 15.67 -4.68 5.63
N ARG A 227 16.19 -5.87 5.37
CA ARG A 227 17.39 -6.13 4.58
C ARG A 227 17.09 -7.27 3.62
N GLY A 228 17.74 -7.29 2.46
CA GLY A 228 17.59 -8.39 1.50
C GLY A 228 17.99 -7.98 0.10
N ALA A 229 18.14 -8.96 -0.78
CA ALA A 229 18.57 -8.72 -2.16
C ALA A 229 17.57 -7.85 -2.96
N ALA A 230 16.28 -7.86 -2.58
CA ALA A 230 15.23 -7.05 -3.19
C ALA A 230 15.11 -5.62 -2.61
N VAL A 231 15.84 -5.30 -1.54
CA VAL A 231 15.91 -3.93 -1.01
C VAL A 231 16.69 -3.05 -1.99
N MET A 232 16.24 -1.80 -2.15
CA MET A 232 16.82 -0.83 -3.08
C MET A 232 18.33 -0.69 -2.96
N ALA A 233 18.97 -0.22 -4.03
CA ALA A 233 20.37 0.17 -3.99
C ALA A 233 20.60 1.43 -3.13
N GLY A 234 19.58 2.28 -2.98
CA GLY A 234 19.61 3.52 -2.22
C GLY A 234 18.71 4.57 -2.87
N TYR A 235 18.56 5.73 -2.23
CA TYR A 235 17.92 6.88 -2.86
C TYR A 235 18.86 7.55 -3.87
N ALA A 236 18.27 8.07 -4.95
CA ALA A 236 18.96 8.82 -5.98
C ALA A 236 19.55 10.10 -5.40
N ASN A 237 20.85 10.26 -5.59
CA ASN A 237 21.63 11.43 -5.24
C ASN A 237 22.34 11.96 -6.51
N PRO A 238 22.93 13.17 -6.49
CA PRO A 238 23.56 13.76 -7.69
C PRO A 238 24.61 12.87 -8.36
N ALA A 239 25.23 11.96 -7.61
CA ALA A 239 26.26 11.05 -8.10
C ALA A 239 25.74 9.64 -8.44
N PHE A 240 24.45 9.35 -8.23
CA PHE A 240 23.84 8.01 -8.39
C PHE A 240 24.61 6.91 -7.65
N VAL A 241 25.21 7.24 -6.50
CA VAL A 241 25.96 6.29 -5.68
C VAL A 241 24.99 5.52 -4.77
N PRO A 242 25.05 4.18 -4.73
CA PRO A 242 24.26 3.36 -3.81
C PRO A 242 24.53 3.68 -2.33
N GLY A 243 23.58 3.33 -1.46
CA GLY A 243 23.74 3.39 0.01
C GLY A 243 22.94 4.49 0.70
N ASP A 244 22.51 5.54 -0.01
CA ASP A 244 21.70 6.58 0.62
C ASP A 244 20.36 6.02 1.11
N GLY A 245 20.02 6.31 2.37
CA GLY A 245 18.85 5.74 3.06
C GLY A 245 19.04 4.32 3.62
N LEU A 246 20.24 3.74 3.52
CA LEU A 246 20.59 2.44 4.10
C LEU A 246 21.63 2.59 5.21
N ALA A 247 21.53 1.76 6.25
CA ALA A 247 22.52 1.66 7.32
C ALA A 247 22.92 0.19 7.51
N ASP A 248 24.17 -0.17 7.21
CA ASP A 248 24.67 -1.56 7.25
C ASP A 248 23.79 -2.55 6.45
N GLY A 249 23.30 -2.09 5.29
CA GLY A 249 22.39 -2.84 4.41
C GLY A 249 20.94 -2.91 4.91
N TRP A 250 20.63 -2.35 6.09
CA TRP A 250 19.26 -2.23 6.58
C TRP A 250 18.61 -0.95 6.08
N PHE A 251 17.42 -1.10 5.51
CA PHE A 251 16.51 -0.02 5.23
C PHE A 251 15.53 0.17 6.39
N SER A 252 15.40 1.42 6.85
CA SER A 252 14.43 1.79 7.88
C SER A 252 13.15 2.31 7.21
N SER A 253 12.08 1.51 7.23
CA SER A 253 10.84 1.79 6.48
C SER A 253 10.07 3.04 6.93
N GLY A 254 10.32 3.49 8.16
CA GLY A 254 9.49 4.51 8.83
C GLY A 254 8.13 3.99 9.29
N ASP A 255 7.83 2.71 9.08
CA ASP A 255 6.62 2.07 9.57
C ASP A 255 6.87 1.43 10.94
N TRP A 256 5.89 1.55 11.81
CA TRP A 256 5.85 0.96 13.13
C TRP A 256 5.15 -0.39 13.07
N GLY A 257 5.71 -1.39 13.74
CA GLY A 257 5.20 -2.75 13.67
C GLY A 257 5.75 -3.66 14.74
N ARG A 258 5.35 -4.93 14.67
CA ARG A 258 5.85 -6.01 15.52
C ARG A 258 5.95 -7.32 14.75
N LEU A 259 6.78 -8.22 15.24
CA LEU A 259 6.80 -9.62 14.82
C LEU A 259 6.09 -10.47 15.88
N ASP A 260 5.27 -11.43 15.45
CA ASP A 260 4.79 -12.49 16.34
C ASP A 260 5.85 -13.59 16.53
N ARG A 261 5.51 -14.61 17.33
CA ARG A 261 6.43 -15.71 17.67
C ARG A 261 6.79 -16.59 16.48
N ASP A 262 5.96 -16.59 15.44
CA ASP A 262 6.12 -17.41 14.24
C ASP A 262 6.75 -16.60 13.08
N GLY A 263 7.18 -15.36 13.36
CA GLY A 263 7.78 -14.45 12.37
C GLY A 263 6.76 -13.72 11.49
N GLY A 264 5.47 -13.79 11.83
CA GLY A 264 4.43 -13.00 11.19
C GLY A 264 4.57 -11.51 11.52
N LEU A 265 4.53 -10.69 10.49
CA LEU A 265 4.67 -9.24 10.58
C LEU A 265 3.28 -8.59 10.75
N HIS A 266 3.20 -7.69 11.72
CA HIS A 266 2.06 -6.79 11.91
C HIS A 266 2.50 -5.34 11.74
N VAL A 267 1.88 -4.64 10.79
CA VAL A 267 2.07 -3.20 10.55
C VAL A 267 1.03 -2.43 11.34
N LEU A 268 1.49 -1.57 12.25
CA LEU A 268 0.64 -0.79 13.15
C LEU A 268 0.36 0.62 12.60
N GLY A 269 1.22 1.11 11.72
CA GLY A 269 1.06 2.38 11.03
C GLY A 269 2.39 3.02 10.69
N ARG A 270 2.37 4.29 10.29
CA ARG A 270 3.58 5.11 10.10
C ARG A 270 4.06 5.64 11.44
N ARG A 271 5.38 5.62 11.67
CA ARG A 271 6.01 6.23 12.86
C ARG A 271 5.72 7.73 12.94
N ASP A 272 5.86 8.43 11.82
CA ASP A 272 5.67 9.90 11.76
C ASP A 272 4.20 10.31 11.90
N ASP A 273 3.27 9.35 11.83
CA ASP A 273 1.84 9.59 12.04
C ASP A 273 1.37 9.15 13.43
N ILE A 274 2.27 8.67 14.31
CA ILE A 274 1.92 8.36 15.70
C ILE A 274 1.44 9.64 16.38
N LEU A 275 0.22 9.60 16.89
CA LEU A 275 -0.37 10.65 17.70
C LEU A 275 -0.08 10.34 19.16
N VAL A 276 0.26 11.36 19.95
CA VAL A 276 0.44 11.21 21.39
C VAL A 276 -0.78 11.79 22.09
N SER A 277 -1.50 10.96 22.86
CA SER A 277 -2.62 11.44 23.68
C SER A 277 -2.57 10.81 25.07
N GLY A 278 -2.58 11.64 26.12
CA GLY A 278 -2.52 11.17 27.50
C GLY A 278 -1.26 10.34 27.81
N GLY A 279 -0.13 10.63 27.15
CA GLY A 279 1.12 9.87 27.31
C GLY A 279 1.14 8.51 26.60
N VAL A 280 0.15 8.21 25.75
CA VAL A 280 0.06 6.97 24.97
C VAL A 280 0.32 7.28 23.49
N ASN A 281 1.18 6.47 22.87
CA ASN A 281 1.40 6.48 21.42
C ASN A 281 0.24 5.75 20.73
N LEU A 282 -0.46 6.46 19.85
CA LEU A 282 -1.65 5.99 19.17
C LEU A 282 -1.48 6.10 17.67
N HIS A 283 -1.72 5.00 16.96
CA HIS A 283 -1.80 5.05 15.51
C HIS A 283 -3.18 5.53 15.08
N PRO A 284 -3.28 6.56 14.23
CA PRO A 284 -4.57 7.04 13.76
C PRO A 284 -5.41 5.92 13.14
N GLY A 285 -4.79 5.01 12.38
CA GLY A 285 -5.47 3.86 11.77
C GLY A 285 -6.20 2.95 12.76
N ALA A 286 -5.66 2.79 13.98
CA ALA A 286 -6.32 2.01 15.02
C ALA A 286 -7.56 2.73 15.59
N ILE A 287 -7.49 4.06 15.68
CA ILE A 287 -8.61 4.90 16.10
C ILE A 287 -9.68 4.92 14.99
N GLU A 288 -9.27 5.17 13.75
CA GLU A 288 -10.10 5.16 12.54
C GLU A 288 -10.86 3.83 12.41
N ALA A 289 -10.17 2.69 12.54
CA ALA A 289 -10.79 1.37 12.50
C ALA A 289 -11.79 1.11 13.65
N ALA A 290 -11.53 1.66 14.84
CA ALA A 290 -12.48 1.56 15.96
C ALA A 290 -13.73 2.42 15.71
N LEU A 291 -13.55 3.63 15.17
CA LEU A 291 -14.63 4.57 14.86
C LEU A 291 -15.56 4.07 13.74
N LEU A 292 -15.00 3.43 12.71
CA LEU A 292 -15.79 2.85 11.60
C LEU A 292 -16.78 1.76 12.02
N ARG A 293 -16.75 1.31 13.29
CA ARG A 293 -17.78 0.41 13.83
C ARG A 293 -19.07 1.14 14.25
N PHE A 294 -19.08 2.47 14.24
CA PHE A 294 -20.26 3.27 14.57
C PHE A 294 -21.26 3.26 13.40
N PRO A 295 -22.54 2.91 13.62
CA PRO A 295 -23.55 2.93 12.56
C PRO A 295 -23.76 4.34 11.97
N GLY A 296 -23.72 4.46 10.65
CA GLY A 296 -23.95 5.73 9.93
C GLY A 296 -22.70 6.57 9.69
N LEU A 297 -21.52 6.05 10.01
CA LEU A 297 -20.23 6.65 9.65
C LEU A 297 -19.70 5.97 8.38
N ASP A 298 -19.61 6.70 7.27
CA ASP A 298 -19.21 6.16 5.97
C ASP A 298 -17.68 6.11 5.82
N ASP A 299 -16.99 7.14 6.32
CA ASP A 299 -15.54 7.23 6.32
C ASP A 299 -15.06 8.12 7.49
N VAL A 300 -13.83 7.94 7.93
CA VAL A 300 -13.25 8.77 9.00
C VAL A 300 -11.73 8.81 8.91
N ALA A 301 -11.17 9.98 9.21
CA ALA A 301 -9.73 10.14 9.35
C ALA A 301 -9.40 10.90 10.63
N VAL A 302 -8.36 10.42 11.32
CA VAL A 302 -7.92 10.96 12.60
C VAL A 302 -6.56 11.65 12.44
N THR A 303 -6.42 12.80 13.07
CA THR A 303 -5.19 13.57 13.11
C THR A 303 -4.97 14.23 14.47
N ALA A 304 -3.82 14.85 14.67
CA ALA A 304 -3.57 15.70 15.83
C ALA A 304 -3.66 17.18 15.42
N LEU A 305 -4.26 17.97 16.29
CA LEU A 305 -4.17 19.42 16.28
C LEU A 305 -3.32 19.85 17.46
N THR A 306 -2.23 20.54 17.19
CA THR A 306 -1.39 21.11 18.22
C THR A 306 -2.12 22.30 18.85
N ASP A 307 -2.30 22.23 20.16
CA ASP A 307 -2.92 23.27 20.97
C ASP A 307 -1.88 23.78 21.98
N GLU A 308 -1.63 25.09 21.99
CA GLU A 308 -0.59 25.71 22.83
C GLU A 308 -0.84 25.57 24.33
N VAL A 309 -2.10 25.37 24.74
CA VAL A 309 -2.51 25.31 26.14
C VAL A 309 -2.69 23.86 26.61
N TRP A 310 -3.10 22.97 25.72
CA TRP A 310 -3.51 21.60 26.07
C TRP A 310 -2.69 20.48 25.41
N GLY A 311 -1.69 20.83 24.59
CA GLY A 311 -0.89 19.89 23.82
C GLY A 311 -1.64 19.31 22.61
N ASP A 312 -1.04 18.33 21.95
CA ASP A 312 -1.67 17.68 20.79
C ASP A 312 -3.02 17.05 21.17
N ARG A 313 -4.10 17.50 20.55
CA ARG A 313 -5.44 16.94 20.70
C ARG A 313 -5.81 16.12 19.47
N LEU A 314 -6.39 14.94 19.72
CA LEU A 314 -6.96 14.13 18.66
C LEU A 314 -8.17 14.84 18.04
N ALA A 315 -8.17 14.92 16.71
CA ALA A 315 -9.20 15.46 15.85
C ALA A 315 -9.67 14.39 14.87
N ALA A 316 -10.97 14.32 14.62
CA ALA A 316 -11.55 13.39 13.65
C ALA A 316 -12.42 14.14 12.63
N LEU A 317 -12.20 13.82 11.35
CA LEU A 317 -13.02 14.29 10.24
C LEU A 317 -13.87 13.11 9.78
N ALA A 318 -15.18 13.23 9.91
CA ALA A 318 -16.16 12.19 9.63
C ALA A 318 -16.89 12.48 8.32
N VAL A 319 -17.14 11.45 7.53
CA VAL A 319 -18.00 11.48 6.34
C VAL A 319 -19.25 10.64 6.63
N GLY A 320 -20.42 11.17 6.24
CA GLY A 320 -21.72 10.53 6.43
C GLY A 320 -22.71 11.40 7.20
N ALA A 321 -23.95 10.96 7.26
CA ALA A 321 -25.02 11.63 8.00
C ALA A 321 -24.96 11.28 9.49
N VAL A 322 -23.85 11.62 10.14
CA VAL A 322 -23.56 11.23 11.53
C VAL A 322 -23.93 12.34 12.52
N ASP A 323 -24.62 11.99 13.60
CA ASP A 323 -24.79 12.87 14.76
C ASP A 323 -23.54 12.79 15.65
N LEU A 324 -22.76 13.87 15.68
CA LEU A 324 -21.51 13.93 16.42
C LEU A 324 -21.69 13.71 17.92
N ASN A 325 -22.84 14.07 18.50
CA ASN A 325 -23.10 13.83 19.92
C ASN A 325 -23.29 12.35 20.22
N GLN A 326 -24.01 11.64 19.34
CA GLN A 326 -24.20 10.19 19.45
C GLN A 326 -22.88 9.45 19.25
N LEU A 327 -22.08 9.88 18.26
CA LEU A 327 -20.76 9.32 18.01
C LEU A 327 -19.83 9.54 19.20
N GLU A 328 -19.82 10.72 19.81
CA GLU A 328 -19.00 10.99 20.99
C GLU A 328 -19.44 10.15 22.19
N SER A 329 -20.76 9.99 22.42
CA SER A 329 -21.29 9.12 23.47
C SER A 329 -20.86 7.67 23.25
N TRP A 330 -21.01 7.16 22.02
CA TRP A 330 -20.58 5.82 21.66
C TRP A 330 -19.09 5.60 21.89
N CYS A 331 -18.25 6.59 21.54
CA CYS A 331 -16.81 6.55 21.81
C CYS A 331 -16.50 6.45 23.31
N ARG A 332 -17.30 7.08 24.19
CA ARG A 332 -17.09 6.99 25.64
C ARG A 332 -17.34 5.57 26.17
N GLU A 333 -18.27 4.85 25.56
CA GLU A 333 -18.65 3.48 25.94
C GLU A 333 -17.71 2.43 25.35
N HIS A 334 -17.20 2.64 24.13
CA HIS A 334 -16.55 1.58 23.34
C HIS A 334 -15.04 1.76 23.12
N MET A 335 -14.45 2.87 23.56
CA MET A 335 -13.05 3.19 23.32
C MET A 335 -12.32 3.65 24.58
N ALA A 336 -11.04 3.29 24.69
CA ALA A 336 -10.17 3.77 25.76
C ALA A 336 -10.07 5.30 25.73
N SER A 337 -9.94 5.92 26.91
CA SER A 337 -10.01 7.38 27.06
C SER A 337 -9.03 8.16 26.18
N ALA A 338 -7.83 7.62 25.99
CA ALA A 338 -6.76 8.18 25.16
C ALA A 338 -7.05 8.10 23.65
N MET A 339 -7.85 7.15 23.19
CA MET A 339 -8.17 6.98 21.76
C MET A 339 -9.30 7.91 21.29
N ARG A 340 -9.99 8.61 22.19
CA ARG A 340 -11.19 9.38 21.86
C ARG A 340 -10.81 10.74 21.27
N PRO A 341 -11.22 11.07 20.03
CA PRO A 341 -11.08 12.42 19.49
C PRO A 341 -11.79 13.45 20.37
N ARG A 342 -11.19 14.63 20.49
CA ARG A 342 -11.71 15.77 21.26
C ARG A 342 -12.29 16.86 20.38
N ARG A 343 -12.05 16.77 19.07
CA ARG A 343 -12.57 17.66 18.04
C ARG A 343 -13.11 16.83 16.89
N TRP A 344 -14.22 17.29 16.33
CA TRP A 344 -14.99 16.59 15.32
C TRP A 344 -15.48 17.56 14.27
N TRP A 345 -15.40 17.15 13.01
CA TRP A 345 -16.02 17.85 11.89
C TRP A 345 -16.66 16.85 10.95
N CYS A 346 -17.88 17.13 10.50
CA CYS A 346 -18.47 16.44 9.37
C CYS A 346 -17.97 17.11 8.09
N VAL A 347 -17.42 16.32 7.17
CA VAL A 347 -16.88 16.79 5.89
C VAL A 347 -17.54 16.00 4.75
N ALA A 348 -17.64 16.62 3.57
CA ALA A 348 -18.20 15.94 2.40
C ALA A 348 -17.29 14.80 1.91
N GLU A 349 -15.97 14.99 1.98
CA GLU A 349 -14.98 14.01 1.55
C GLU A 349 -13.65 14.15 2.32
N LEU A 350 -12.87 13.07 2.35
CA LEU A 350 -11.53 13.04 2.91
C LEU A 350 -10.47 13.16 1.82
N PRO A 351 -9.33 13.84 2.09
CA PRO A 351 -8.30 14.04 1.08
C PRO A 351 -7.59 12.73 0.76
N ARG A 352 -7.87 12.16 -0.42
CA ARG A 352 -7.29 10.91 -0.91
C ARG A 352 -6.62 11.14 -2.27
N ASN A 353 -5.53 10.42 -2.53
CA ASN A 353 -4.85 10.48 -3.83
C ASN A 353 -5.62 9.69 -4.91
N ALA A 354 -5.12 9.66 -6.14
CA ALA A 354 -5.76 8.95 -7.27
C ALA A 354 -5.95 7.43 -7.03
N LEU A 355 -5.23 6.84 -6.08
CA LEU A 355 -5.36 5.44 -5.66
C LEU A 355 -6.28 5.27 -4.44
N GLY A 356 -6.98 6.31 -3.99
CA GLY A 356 -7.85 6.27 -2.80
C GLY A 356 -7.09 6.26 -1.47
N LYS A 357 -5.76 6.42 -1.47
CA LYS A 357 -4.96 6.47 -0.25
C LYS A 357 -5.09 7.83 0.42
N LEU A 358 -5.40 7.83 1.73
CA LEU A 358 -5.51 9.04 2.55
C LEU A 358 -4.20 9.85 2.53
N GLU A 359 -4.30 11.14 2.21
CA GLU A 359 -3.18 12.09 2.21
C GLU A 359 -3.11 12.82 3.56
N ARG A 360 -2.44 12.22 4.54
CA ARG A 360 -2.41 12.76 5.93
C ARG A 360 -1.86 14.18 6.06
N GLY A 361 -0.95 14.61 5.19
CA GLY A 361 -0.48 15.99 5.15
C GLY A 361 -1.61 16.98 4.79
N LYS A 362 -2.42 16.64 3.79
CA LYS A 362 -3.60 17.43 3.40
C LYS A 362 -4.68 17.36 4.49
N LEU A 363 -4.87 16.21 5.12
CA LEU A 363 -5.78 16.06 6.26
C LEU A 363 -5.41 16.99 7.43
N ARG A 364 -4.13 17.04 7.81
CA ARG A 364 -3.64 17.95 8.85
C ARG A 364 -3.87 19.42 8.51
N LYS A 365 -3.71 19.78 7.23
CA LYS A 365 -4.02 21.13 6.76
C LYS A 365 -5.52 21.42 6.87
N MET A 366 -6.35 20.54 6.32
CA MET A 366 -7.82 20.66 6.35
C MET A 366 -8.37 20.79 7.78
N ALA A 367 -7.85 19.99 8.72
CA ALA A 367 -8.24 20.06 10.12
C ALA A 367 -7.85 21.40 10.79
N ARG A 368 -6.70 21.99 10.42
CA ARG A 368 -6.30 23.32 10.90
C ARG A 368 -7.18 24.42 10.32
N ASP A 369 -7.46 24.36 9.02
CA ASP A 369 -8.31 25.34 8.34
C ASP A 369 -9.72 25.36 8.98
N LEU A 370 -10.32 24.17 9.21
CA LEU A 370 -11.61 24.03 9.90
C LEU A 370 -11.60 24.49 11.36
N MET A 371 -10.45 24.42 12.04
CA MET A 371 -10.29 24.93 13.40
C MET A 371 -10.31 26.46 13.44
N HIS A 372 -9.78 27.11 12.40
CA HIS A 372 -9.77 28.57 12.27
C HIS A 372 -11.11 29.14 11.79
N ASP A 373 -11.82 28.44 10.90
CA ASP A 373 -13.11 28.89 10.37
C ASP A 373 -14.27 28.72 11.39
N GLY A 374 -14.06 27.91 12.44
CA GLY A 374 -15.03 27.64 13.50
C GLY A 374 -14.79 28.37 14.83
N ALA A 375 -13.82 29.29 14.88
CA ALA A 375 -13.54 30.17 16.02
C ALA A 375 -14.06 31.58 15.73
#